data_AF-A0A8T7ELE2-F1
#
_entry.id   AF-A0A8T7ELE2-F1
#
_cell.length_a   1.000
_cell.length_b   1.000
_cell.length_c   1.000
_cell.angle_alpha   90.00
_cell.angle_beta   90.00
_cell.angle_gamma   90.00
#
_symmetry.space_group_name_H-M   'P 1'
#
loop_
_entity.id
_entity.type
_entity.pdbx_description
1 polymer ?
#
loop_
_entity_poly.entity_id
_entity_poly.type
_entity_poly.pdbx_seq_one_letter_code
_entity_poly.pdbx_strand_id
1 'polypeptide(L)'
;MFAVALGYVIAHSPLLDDVLSPMIVALQSTPVVAYAPLLVIWFPGITSKTITSALIVFFPMLMSTVVGIRNVPPTLIALMRVSQATRRQMFVKLEAPAAMPVLLSGLKTAATLSVIGAVVGELINGNAGLGHLVRLGLSQYDIPLVFVAVILLAALAISLYQLVSALERRLLHWQQFRISPLIMRSCA
;
A
#
# COMPACT_ATOMS: atom_id res chain seq x y z
N MET A 1 8.99 1.27 -4.30
CA MET A 1 9.41 1.28 -5.72
C MET A 1 9.33 -0.10 -6.35
N PHE A 2 10.01 -1.12 -5.81
CA PHE A 2 9.96 -2.49 -6.33
C PHE A 2 8.53 -3.04 -6.53
N ALA A 3 7.64 -2.84 -5.55
CA ALA A 3 6.24 -3.28 -5.65
C ALA A 3 5.49 -2.66 -6.84
N VAL A 4 5.74 -1.38 -7.15
CA VAL A 4 5.10 -0.68 -8.27
C VAL A 4 5.67 -1.17 -9.60
N ALA A 5 6.99 -1.34 -9.70
CA ALA A 5 7.63 -1.86 -10.90
C ALA A 5 7.18 -3.29 -11.22
N LEU A 6 7.15 -4.17 -10.21
CA LEU A 6 6.71 -5.56 -10.39
C LEU A 6 5.21 -5.64 -10.67
N GLY A 7 4.38 -4.86 -9.97
CA GLY A 7 2.95 -4.77 -10.22
C GLY A 7 2.63 -4.28 -11.65
N TYR A 8 3.42 -3.34 -12.18
CA TYR A 8 3.29 -2.90 -13.57
C TYR A 8 3.58 -4.03 -14.58
N VAL A 9 4.63 -4.81 -14.36
CA VAL A 9 4.98 -5.96 -15.21
C VAL A 9 3.87 -7.02 -15.18
N ILE A 10 3.38 -7.37 -13.99
CA ILE A 10 2.32 -8.37 -13.81
C ILE A 10 1.03 -7.92 -14.52
N ALA A 11 0.64 -6.65 -14.35
CA ALA A 11 -0.58 -6.11 -14.95
C ALA A 11 -0.56 -6.12 -16.49
N HIS A 12 0.62 -6.09 -17.11
CA HIS A 12 0.75 -6.11 -18.57
C HIS A 12 0.66 -7.52 -19.18
N SER A 13 0.76 -8.57 -18.34
CA SER A 13 0.71 -9.97 -18.78
C SER A 13 -0.54 -10.68 -18.22
N PRO A 14 -1.56 -10.95 -19.05
CA PRO A 14 -2.81 -11.58 -18.59
C PRO A 14 -2.59 -12.98 -17.97
N LEU A 15 -1.62 -13.73 -18.48
CA LEU A 15 -1.25 -15.06 -17.95
C LEU A 15 -0.64 -15.01 -16.54
N LEU A 16 0.29 -14.07 -16.28
CA LEU A 16 0.87 -13.97 -14.94
C LEU A 16 -0.18 -13.47 -13.95
N ASP A 17 -1.07 -12.59 -14.38
CA ASP A 17 -2.06 -12.07 -13.45
C ASP A 17 -3.09 -13.12 -13.03
N ASP A 18 -3.65 -13.90 -13.97
CA ASP A 18 -4.63 -14.94 -13.61
C ASP A 18 -4.05 -16.00 -12.65
N VAL A 19 -2.74 -16.23 -12.73
CA VAL A 19 -2.01 -17.14 -11.84
C VAL A 19 -1.59 -16.48 -10.53
N LEU A 20 -1.07 -15.24 -10.58
CA LEU A 20 -0.51 -14.56 -9.43
C LEU A 20 -1.57 -13.86 -8.56
N SER A 21 -2.68 -13.41 -9.12
CA SER A 21 -3.74 -12.73 -8.36
C SER A 21 -4.28 -13.59 -7.20
N PRO A 22 -4.64 -14.88 -7.36
CA PRO A 22 -5.02 -15.73 -6.23
C PRO A 22 -3.85 -16.01 -5.29
N MET A 23 -2.62 -16.16 -5.79
CA MET A 23 -1.43 -16.34 -4.94
C MET A 23 -1.13 -15.11 -4.07
N ILE A 24 -1.29 -13.90 -4.60
CA ILE A 24 -1.08 -12.64 -3.87
C ILE A 24 -2.15 -12.48 -2.79
N VAL A 25 -3.41 -12.82 -3.07
CA VAL A 25 -4.48 -12.82 -2.07
C VAL A 25 -4.20 -13.86 -0.99
N ALA A 26 -3.76 -15.07 -1.37
CA ALA A 26 -3.36 -16.10 -0.42
C ALA A 26 -2.17 -15.66 0.46
N LEU A 27 -1.16 -15.00 -0.12
CA LEU A 27 -0.04 -14.46 0.64
C LEU A 27 -0.47 -13.36 1.61
N GLN A 28 -1.43 -12.50 1.23
CA GLN A 28 -2.01 -11.50 2.14
C GLN A 28 -2.87 -12.11 3.25
N SER A 29 -3.52 -13.25 2.97
CA SER A 29 -4.29 -13.99 3.99
C SER A 29 -3.39 -14.60 5.07
N THR A 30 -2.11 -14.82 4.76
CA THR A 30 -1.16 -15.27 5.77
C THR A 30 -0.71 -14.07 6.59
N PRO A 31 -0.88 -14.09 7.93
CA PRO A 31 -0.50 -12.96 8.76
C PRO A 31 1.01 -12.76 8.67
N VAL A 32 1.44 -11.62 8.12
CA VAL A 32 2.87 -11.31 7.94
C VAL A 32 3.64 -11.31 9.27
N VAL A 33 2.94 -11.10 10.39
CA VAL A 33 3.47 -11.21 11.76
C VAL A 33 4.07 -12.58 12.04
N ALA A 34 3.59 -13.66 11.40
CA ALA A 34 4.14 -15.01 11.55
C ALA A 34 5.57 -15.13 10.98
N TYR A 35 5.91 -14.34 9.96
CA TYR A 35 7.25 -14.35 9.36
C TYR A 35 8.23 -13.41 10.07
N ALA A 36 7.73 -12.45 10.87
CA ALA A 36 8.58 -11.46 11.52
C ALA A 36 9.67 -12.09 12.42
N PRO A 37 9.40 -13.11 13.26
CA PRO A 37 10.45 -13.77 14.05
C PRO A 37 11.53 -14.44 13.19
N LEU A 38 11.16 -15.06 12.07
CA LEU A 38 12.11 -15.71 11.15
C LEU A 38 13.10 -14.70 10.57
N LEU A 39 12.60 -13.51 10.19
CA LEU A 39 13.44 -12.43 9.65
C LEU A 39 14.42 -11.87 10.68
N VAL A 40 14.04 -11.85 11.96
CA VAL A 40 14.93 -11.45 13.06
C VAL A 40 16.08 -12.44 13.25
N ILE A 41 15.80 -13.73 13.11
CA ILE A 41 16.83 -14.78 13.27
C ILE A 41 17.85 -14.69 12.13
N TRP A 42 17.40 -14.41 10.91
CA TRP A 42 18.27 -14.35 9.74
C TRP A 42 19.06 -13.05 9.61
N PHE A 43 18.47 -11.92 10.00
CA PHE A 43 19.08 -10.60 9.86
C PHE A 43 19.25 -9.94 11.25
N PRO A 44 20.47 -9.78 11.77
CA PRO A 44 20.68 -9.09 13.03
C PRO A 44 20.57 -7.57 12.90
N GLY A 45 20.09 -6.91 13.95
CA GLY A 45 20.13 -5.46 14.11
C GLY A 45 19.03 -4.67 13.38
N ILE A 46 19.35 -3.44 12.95
CA ILE A 46 18.38 -2.50 12.36
C ILE A 46 17.81 -3.04 11.04
N THR A 47 18.57 -3.85 10.31
CA THR A 47 18.18 -4.41 9.02
C THR A 47 16.93 -5.27 9.14
N SER A 48 16.76 -6.01 10.24
CA SER A 48 15.58 -6.86 10.45
C SER A 48 14.29 -6.04 10.44
N LYS A 49 14.21 -4.99 11.26
CA LYS A 49 13.00 -4.18 11.38
C LYS A 49 12.66 -3.44 10.08
N THR A 50 13.67 -3.03 9.31
CA THR A 50 13.46 -2.42 7.98
C THR A 50 12.92 -3.44 6.98
N ILE A 51 13.46 -4.67 6.95
CA ILE A 51 12.99 -5.73 6.05
C ILE A 51 11.56 -6.16 6.41
N THR A 52 11.24 -6.31 7.70
CA THR A 52 9.89 -6.66 8.16
C THR A 52 8.88 -5.59 7.75
N SER A 53 9.20 -4.31 7.97
CA SER A 53 8.34 -3.20 7.52
C SER A 53 8.19 -3.18 5.99
N ALA A 54 9.29 -3.37 5.24
CA ALA A 54 9.27 -3.41 3.78
C ALA A 54 8.39 -4.56 3.25
N LEU A 55 8.48 -5.75 3.83
CA LEU A 55 7.73 -6.93 3.43
C LEU A 55 6.22 -6.77 3.69
N ILE A 56 5.87 -6.22 4.86
CA ILE A 56 4.47 -5.91 5.22
C ILE A 56 3.84 -4.94 4.22
N VAL A 57 4.61 -3.97 3.75
CA VAL A 57 4.13 -2.95 2.82
C VAL A 57 4.17 -3.41 1.36
N PHE A 58 5.06 -4.33 1.02
CA PHE A 58 5.30 -4.78 -0.34
C PHE A 58 4.05 -5.39 -0.98
N PHE A 59 3.39 -6.35 -0.31
CA PHE A 59 2.26 -7.08 -0.89
C PHE A 59 1.02 -6.20 -1.11
N PRO A 60 0.54 -5.41 -0.13
CA PRO A 60 -0.60 -4.51 -0.32
C PRO A 60 -0.36 -3.46 -1.42
N MET A 61 0.88 -2.94 -1.50
CA MET A 61 1.24 -1.95 -2.52
C MET A 61 1.29 -2.59 -3.93
N LEU A 62 1.85 -3.79 -4.03
CA LEU A 62 1.87 -4.55 -5.28
C LEU A 62 0.44 -4.82 -5.75
N MET A 63 -0.44 -5.26 -4.84
CA MET A 63 -1.82 -5.59 -5.21
C MET A 63 -2.62 -4.34 -5.58
N SER A 64 -2.42 -3.23 -4.86
CA SER A 64 -3.02 -1.93 -5.22
C SER A 64 -2.57 -1.44 -6.60
N THR A 65 -1.31 -1.73 -6.98
CA THR A 65 -0.78 -1.42 -8.32
C THR A 65 -1.47 -2.26 -9.40
N VAL A 66 -1.57 -3.57 -9.19
CA VAL A 66 -2.23 -4.50 -10.13
C VAL A 66 -3.70 -4.12 -10.34
N VAL A 67 -4.43 -3.91 -9.23
CA VAL A 67 -5.85 -3.51 -9.26
C VAL A 67 -6.01 -2.12 -9.90
N GLY A 68 -5.11 -1.18 -9.63
CA GLY A 68 -5.16 0.17 -10.19
C GLY A 68 -5.04 0.19 -11.71
N ILE A 69 -4.11 -0.59 -12.27
CA ILE A 69 -3.92 -0.67 -13.73
C ILE A 69 -5.10 -1.40 -14.40
N ARG A 70 -5.72 -2.36 -13.73
CA ARG A 70 -6.83 -3.17 -14.28
C ARG A 70 -8.19 -2.49 -14.23
N ASN A 71 -8.42 -1.58 -13.28
CA ASN A 71 -9.71 -0.88 -13.11
C ASN A 71 -10.01 0.16 -14.21
N VAL A 72 -9.29 0.15 -15.33
CA VAL A 72 -9.56 1.00 -16.49
C VAL A 72 -10.86 0.54 -17.17
N PRO A 73 -11.88 1.42 -17.29
CA PRO A 73 -13.15 1.02 -17.89
C PRO A 73 -12.97 0.56 -19.35
N PRO A 74 -13.55 -0.59 -19.75
CA PRO A 74 -13.40 -1.12 -21.10
C PRO A 74 -13.91 -0.17 -22.18
N THR A 75 -14.89 0.69 -21.86
CA THR A 75 -15.41 1.74 -22.75
C THR A 75 -14.33 2.76 -23.16
N LEU A 76 -13.48 3.18 -22.21
CA LEU A 76 -12.37 4.11 -22.49
C LEU A 76 -11.28 3.45 -23.33
N ILE A 77 -11.03 2.15 -23.11
CA ILE A 77 -10.12 1.35 -23.93
C ILE A 77 -10.65 1.25 -25.37
N ALA A 78 -11.95 0.99 -25.55
CA ALA A 78 -12.59 0.95 -26.86
C ALA A 78 -12.49 2.29 -27.60
N LEU A 79 -12.74 3.41 -26.92
CA LEU A 79 -12.58 4.77 -27.47
C LEU A 79 -11.16 5.06 -27.97
N MET A 80 -10.15 4.68 -27.19
CA MET A 80 -8.74 4.84 -27.57
C MET A 80 -8.35 3.93 -28.74
N ARG A 81 -8.90 2.71 -28.81
CA ARG A 81 -8.71 1.81 -29.96
C ARG A 81 -9.30 2.36 -31.25
N VAL A 82 -10.51 2.92 -31.20
CA VAL A 82 -11.13 3.59 -32.37
C VAL A 82 -10.30 4.78 -32.81
N SER A 83 -9.68 5.49 -31.87
CA SER A 83 -8.80 6.63 -32.12
C SER A 83 -7.39 6.24 -32.61
N GLN A 84 -7.14 4.97 -32.94
CA GLN A 84 -5.83 4.47 -33.40
C GLN A 84 -4.67 4.81 -32.42
N ALA A 85 -4.97 4.91 -31.12
CA ALA A 85 -3.96 5.26 -30.14
C ALA A 85 -2.89 4.17 -30.01
N THR A 86 -1.62 4.57 -30.05
CA THR A 86 -0.49 3.66 -29.86
C THR A 86 -0.44 3.13 -28.42
N ARG A 87 0.18 1.97 -28.17
CA ARG A 87 0.32 1.38 -26.81
C ARG A 87 0.90 2.37 -25.79
N ARG A 88 1.85 3.20 -26.19
CA ARG A 88 2.45 4.22 -25.32
C ARG A 88 1.46 5.34 -24.97
N GLN A 89 0.61 5.75 -25.92
CA GLN A 89 -0.44 6.73 -25.67
C GLN A 89 -1.55 6.15 -24.79
N MET A 90 -1.90 4.87 -24.97
CA MET A 90 -2.85 4.16 -24.10
C MET A 90 -2.33 4.12 -22.65
N PHE A 91 -1.07 3.74 -22.45
CA PHE A 91 -0.46 3.72 -21.12
C PHE A 91 -0.43 5.10 -20.46
N VAL A 92 0.13 6.11 -21.12
CA VAL A 92 0.36 7.44 -20.50
C VAL A 92 -0.94 8.24 -20.34
N LYS A 93 -1.88 8.13 -21.29
CA LYS A 93 -3.09 8.98 -21.30
C LYS A 93 -4.32 8.30 -20.69
N LEU A 94 -4.35 6.98 -20.60
CA LEU A 94 -5.50 6.24 -20.07
C LEU A 94 -5.14 5.45 -18.82
N GLU A 95 -4.21 4.50 -18.91
CA GLU A 95 -3.94 3.56 -17.81
C GLU A 95 -3.29 4.25 -16.60
N ALA A 96 -2.23 5.03 -16.81
CA ALA A 96 -1.53 5.74 -15.74
C ALA A 96 -2.44 6.71 -14.95
N PRO A 97 -3.23 7.61 -15.58
CA PRO A 97 -4.13 8.49 -14.85
C PRO A 97 -5.30 7.74 -14.19
N ALA A 98 -5.82 6.67 -14.81
CA ALA A 98 -6.89 5.88 -14.19
C ALA A 98 -6.40 5.07 -12.98
N ALA A 99 -5.16 4.60 -12.99
CA ALA A 99 -4.55 3.86 -11.89
C ALA A 99 -4.09 4.75 -10.72
N MET A 100 -3.85 6.04 -10.98
CA MET A 100 -3.30 6.98 -10.00
C MET A 100 -4.09 7.07 -8.68
N PRO A 101 -5.44 7.12 -8.65
CA PRO A 101 -6.21 7.14 -7.40
C PRO A 101 -6.02 5.87 -6.57
N VAL A 102 -6.02 4.71 -7.23
CA VAL A 102 -5.84 3.42 -6.57
C VAL A 102 -4.41 3.28 -6.03
N LEU A 103 -3.42 3.74 -6.79
CA LEU A 103 -2.02 3.77 -6.35
C LEU A 103 -1.80 4.68 -5.14
N LEU A 104 -2.44 5.86 -5.11
CA LEU A 104 -2.33 6.79 -3.98
C LEU A 104 -3.09 6.27 -2.74
N SER A 105 -4.24 5.63 -2.93
CA SER A 105 -4.95 4.94 -1.85
C SER A 105 -4.12 3.76 -1.31
N GLY A 106 -3.49 2.98 -2.19
CA GLY A 106 -2.55 1.91 -1.81
C GLY A 106 -1.32 2.44 -1.09
N LEU A 107 -0.79 3.59 -1.50
CA LEU A 107 0.33 4.25 -0.81
C LEU A 107 -0.07 4.69 0.61
N LYS A 108 -1.31 5.15 0.79
CA LYS A 108 -1.85 5.55 2.10
C LYS A 108 -1.96 4.35 3.04
N THR A 109 -2.51 3.23 2.59
CA THR A 109 -2.60 2.01 3.41
C THR A 109 -1.21 1.45 3.71
N ALA A 110 -0.32 1.44 2.71
CA ALA A 110 1.09 1.10 2.85
C ALA A 110 1.81 1.95 3.91
N ALA A 111 1.59 3.26 3.94
CA ALA A 111 2.21 4.13 4.92
C ALA A 111 1.79 3.77 6.36
N THR A 112 0.50 3.51 6.59
CA THR A 112 0.01 3.07 7.91
C THR A 112 0.55 1.70 8.30
N LEU A 113 0.58 0.76 7.35
CA LEU A 113 1.11 -0.59 7.57
C LEU A 113 2.63 -0.59 7.82
N SER A 114 3.37 0.38 7.26
CA SER A 114 4.81 0.54 7.51
C SER A 114 5.10 0.80 8.99
N VAL A 115 4.27 1.63 9.64
CA VAL A 115 4.40 1.91 11.08
C VAL A 115 4.18 0.63 11.88
N ILE A 116 3.12 -0.12 11.57
CA ILE A 116 2.84 -1.41 12.22
C ILE A 116 4.04 -2.36 12.05
N GLY A 117 4.58 -2.45 10.83
CA GLY A 117 5.72 -3.32 10.56
C GLY A 117 7.01 -2.89 11.27
N ALA A 118 7.25 -1.59 11.41
CA ALA A 118 8.37 -1.07 12.17
C ALA A 118 8.22 -1.40 13.67
N VAL A 119 7.02 -1.21 14.23
CA VAL A 119 6.70 -1.53 15.63
C VAL A 119 6.87 -3.03 15.90
N VAL A 120 6.36 -3.89 15.02
CA VAL A 120 6.54 -5.35 15.14
C VAL A 120 8.03 -5.73 15.13
N GLY A 121 8.83 -5.15 14.21
CA GLY A 121 10.27 -5.39 14.20
C GLY A 121 10.96 -4.89 15.48
N GLU A 122 10.57 -3.71 15.98
CA GLU A 122 11.09 -3.14 17.21
C GLU A 122 10.70 -3.95 18.45
N LEU A 123 9.51 -4.56 18.47
CA LEU A 123 9.02 -5.43 19.54
C LEU A 123 9.82 -6.73 19.66
N ILE A 124 10.38 -7.27 18.57
CA ILE A 124 11.10 -8.54 18.64
C ILE A 124 12.60 -8.32 18.93
N ASN A 125 13.26 -7.37 18.25
CA ASN A 125 14.73 -7.19 18.34
C ASN A 125 15.19 -5.72 18.34
N GLY A 126 14.30 -4.76 18.62
CA GLY A 126 14.68 -3.35 18.67
C GLY A 126 15.35 -2.99 20.00
N ASN A 127 16.53 -2.37 19.98
CA ASN A 127 17.17 -1.79 21.18
C ASN A 127 16.73 -0.34 21.47
N ALA A 128 15.97 0.25 20.57
CA ALA A 128 15.43 1.61 20.68
C ALA A 128 14.18 1.74 19.79
N GLY A 129 13.32 2.69 20.13
CA GLY A 129 12.10 3.01 19.40
C GLY A 129 10.82 2.87 20.24
N LEU A 130 9.69 3.28 19.66
CA LEU A 130 8.40 3.22 20.36
C LEU A 130 7.95 1.77 20.58
N GLY A 131 8.23 0.84 19.65
CA GLY A 131 7.94 -0.58 19.85
C GLY A 131 8.82 -1.21 20.95
N HIS A 132 10.04 -0.70 21.12
CA HIS A 132 10.91 -1.09 22.23
C HIS A 132 10.35 -0.62 23.58
N LEU A 133 9.85 0.62 23.67
CA LEU A 133 9.24 1.14 24.90
C LEU A 133 7.99 0.35 25.30
N VAL A 134 7.17 -0.07 24.33
CA VAL A 134 6.04 -0.97 24.60
C VAL A 134 6.55 -2.29 25.18
N ARG A 135 7.57 -2.92 24.58
CA ARG A 135 8.14 -4.17 25.13
C ARG A 135 8.68 -3.96 26.55
N LEU A 136 9.39 -2.86 26.77
CA LEU A 136 9.98 -2.54 28.07
C LEU A 136 8.90 -2.39 29.14
N GLY A 137 7.85 -1.61 28.87
CA GLY A 137 6.71 -1.44 29.77
C GLY A 137 5.97 -2.76 30.04
N LEU A 138 5.79 -3.61 29.02
CA LEU A 138 5.22 -4.95 29.20
C LEU A 138 6.10 -5.84 30.09
N SER A 139 7.42 -5.78 29.96
CA SER A 139 8.36 -6.57 30.77
C SER A 139 8.42 -6.13 32.23
N GLN A 140 8.20 -4.83 32.49
CA GLN A 140 8.23 -4.23 33.83
C GLN A 140 6.84 -4.11 34.46
N TYR A 141 5.79 -4.52 33.75
CA TYR A 141 4.39 -4.27 34.11
C TYR A 141 4.07 -2.78 34.36
N ASP A 142 4.82 -1.87 33.73
CA ASP A 142 4.59 -0.43 33.75
C ASP A 142 3.53 -0.08 32.71
N ILE A 143 2.27 -0.26 33.11
CA ILE A 143 1.10 0.04 32.28
C ILE A 143 1.05 1.52 31.85
N PRO A 144 1.34 2.51 32.72
CA PRO A 144 1.47 3.92 32.30
C PRO A 144 2.40 4.11 31.10
N LEU A 145 3.60 3.51 31.13
CA LEU A 145 4.56 3.59 30.01
C LEU A 145 4.00 2.98 28.72
N VAL A 146 3.33 1.84 28.82
CA VAL A 146 2.68 1.19 27.67
C VAL A 146 1.62 2.11 27.04
N PHE A 147 0.77 2.76 27.85
CA PHE A 147 -0.23 3.70 27.34
C PHE A 147 0.40 4.89 26.63
N VAL A 148 1.43 5.51 27.22
CA VAL A 148 2.14 6.64 26.59
C VAL A 148 2.73 6.22 25.24
N ALA A 149 3.39 5.06 25.19
CA ALA A 149 3.98 4.55 23.96
C ALA A 149 2.92 4.26 22.88
N VAL A 150 1.79 3.64 23.24
CA VAL A 150 0.68 3.35 22.31
C VAL A 150 0.03 4.63 21.79
N ILE A 151 -0.17 5.64 22.63
CA ILE A 151 -0.73 6.94 22.20
C ILE A 151 0.22 7.63 21.22
N LEU A 152 1.53 7.63 21.49
CA LEU A 152 2.52 8.19 20.57
C LEU A 152 2.56 7.44 19.23
N LEU A 153 2.43 6.11 19.25
CA LEU A 153 2.32 5.29 18.04
C LEU A 153 1.06 5.63 17.23
N ALA A 154 -0.08 5.78 17.89
CA ALA A 154 -1.33 6.19 17.24
C ALA A 154 -1.20 7.59 16.62
N ALA A 155 -0.63 8.55 17.36
CA ALA A 155 -0.36 9.89 16.85
C ALA A 155 0.54 9.86 15.61
N LEU A 156 1.64 9.10 15.64
CA LEU A 156 2.55 8.94 14.52
C LEU A 156 1.85 8.34 13.28
N ALA A 157 1.06 7.30 13.46
CA ALA A 157 0.32 6.66 12.38
C ALA A 157 -0.72 7.62 11.76
N ILE A 158 -1.45 8.37 12.59
CA ILE A 158 -2.39 9.40 12.14
C ILE A 158 -1.67 10.52 11.38
N SER A 159 -0.54 11.01 11.89
CA SER A 159 0.25 12.05 11.23
C SER A 159 0.72 11.60 9.84
N LEU A 160 1.24 10.37 9.71
CA LEU A 160 1.65 9.80 8.42
C LEU A 160 0.46 9.63 7.47
N TYR A 161 -0.66 9.12 7.97
CA TYR A 161 -1.88 8.97 7.18
C TYR A 161 -2.37 10.33 6.63
N GLN A 162 -2.39 11.36 7.47
CA GLN A 162 -2.82 12.70 7.07
C GLN A 162 -1.86 13.34 6.08
N LEU A 163 -0.56 13.12 6.24
CA LEU A 163 0.46 13.61 5.31
C LEU A 163 0.29 12.99 3.91
N VAL A 164 0.08 11.67 3.84
CA VAL A 164 -0.17 10.98 2.57
C VAL A 164 -1.53 11.36 1.99
N SER A 165 -2.57 11.52 2.82
CA SER A 165 -3.89 11.96 2.34
C SER A 165 -3.87 13.40 1.81
N ALA A 166 -3.10 14.30 2.42
CA ALA A 166 -2.91 15.64 1.91
C ALA A 166 -2.18 15.63 0.56
N LEU A 167 -1.17 14.78 0.41
CA LEU A 167 -0.45 14.59 -0.85
C LEU A 167 -1.38 14.05 -1.95
N GLU A 168 -2.19 13.04 -1.64
CA GLU A 168 -3.20 12.49 -2.54
C GLU A 168 -4.19 13.57 -2.99
N ARG A 169 -4.74 14.37 -2.08
CA ARG A 169 -5.68 15.44 -2.42
C ARG A 169 -5.06 16.49 -3.35
N ARG A 170 -3.79 16.84 -3.14
CA ARG A 170 -3.06 17.77 -4.03
C ARG A 170 -2.83 17.18 -5.42
N LEU A 171 -2.47 15.90 -5.49
CA LEU A 171 -2.19 15.21 -6.76
C LEU A 171 -3.46 14.90 -7.56
N LEU A 172 -4.55 14.53 -6.89
CA LEU A 172 -5.84 14.17 -7.51
C LEU A 172 -6.81 15.33 -7.67
N HIS A 173 -6.39 16.57 -7.38
CA HIS A 173 -7.23 17.77 -7.51
C HIS A 173 -7.88 17.89 -8.90
N TRP A 174 -7.20 17.39 -9.94
CA TRP A 174 -7.66 17.38 -11.33
C TRP A 174 -8.77 16.36 -11.64
N GLN A 175 -8.90 15.28 -10.86
CA GLN A 175 -9.88 14.21 -11.12
C GLN A 175 -11.22 14.43 -10.43
N GLN A 176 -11.26 15.21 -9.34
CA GLN A 176 -12.51 15.60 -8.67
C GLN A 176 -13.46 16.37 -9.61
N PHE A 177 -12.93 17.00 -10.66
CA PHE A 177 -13.71 17.71 -11.67
C PHE A 177 -14.34 16.84 -12.78
N ARG A 178 -14.02 15.54 -12.89
CA ARG A 178 -14.46 14.69 -14.01
C ARG A 178 -15.54 13.65 -13.66
N ILE A 179 -16.04 13.64 -12.43
CA ILE A 179 -17.25 12.87 -12.06
C ILE A 179 -18.43 13.84 -11.99
N SER A 180 -18.84 14.40 -13.14
CA SER A 180 -20.18 14.98 -13.24
C SER A 180 -21.17 13.83 -13.40
N PRO A 181 -22.15 13.66 -12.48
CA PRO A 181 -23.12 12.56 -12.49
C PRO A 181 -24.23 12.73 -13.55
N LEU A 182 -23.91 13.31 -14.71
CA LEU A 182 -24.90 13.75 -15.70
C LEU A 182 -25.57 12.62 -16.51
N ILE A 183 -25.17 11.35 -16.34
CA ILE A 183 -25.76 10.23 -17.11
C ILE A 183 -26.84 9.47 -16.32
N MET A 184 -27.01 9.73 -15.01
CA MET A 184 -27.97 8.99 -14.18
C MET A 184 -29.43 9.50 -14.29
N ARG A 185 -29.71 10.55 -15.08
CA ARG A 185 -31.04 11.16 -15.22
C ARG A 185 -31.79 10.86 -16.52
N SER A 186 -31.23 10.07 -17.45
CA SER A 186 -31.89 9.80 -18.75
C SER A 186 -32.60 8.45 -18.84
N CYS A 187 -32.70 7.68 -17.74
CA CYS A 187 -33.40 6.39 -17.71
C CYS A 187 -34.46 6.30 -16.58
N ALA A 188 -34.95 7.44 -16.08
CA ALA A 188 -36.08 7.51 -15.16
C ALA A 188 -37.26 8.21 -15.83
#